data_AF-A0A1F7V816-F1
#
_entry.id   AF-A0A1F7V816-F1
#
_cell.length_a   1.000
_cell.length_b   1.000
_cell.length_c   1.000
_cell.angle_alpha   90.00
_cell.angle_beta   90.00
_cell.angle_gamma   90.00
#
_symmetry.space_group_name_H-M   'P 1'
#
loop_
_entity.id
_entity.type
_entity.pdbx_description
1 polymer ?
#
loop_
_entity_poly.entity_id
_entity_poly.type
_entity_poly.pdbx_seq_one_letter_code
_entity_poly.pdbx_strand_id
1 'polypeptide(L)' 'MSSPSLSSKYQIVIPRDVRRAMHLTAGTRLWIQSIDADRAILVKEPADHVKSMKGIGKDVWTKLGGGASYLKNERIVWDK' A
#
# COMPACT_ATOMS: atom_id res chain seq x y z
N MET A 1 21.76 11.80 -3.40
CA MET A 1 21.58 10.53 -2.67
C MET A 1 22.05 10.77 -1.24
N SER A 2 21.18 10.58 -0.26
CA SER A 2 21.48 10.82 1.16
C SER A 2 21.72 9.47 1.86
N SER A 3 22.77 9.38 2.66
CA SER A 3 23.20 8.16 3.36
C SER A 3 23.19 8.38 4.88
N PRO A 4 22.00 8.36 5.51
CA PRO A 4 21.90 8.49 6.96
C PRO A 4 22.51 7.27 7.66
N SER A 5 23.17 7.50 8.80
CA SER A 5 23.64 6.42 9.65
C SER A 5 22.54 5.89 10.57
N LEU A 6 22.65 4.62 10.94
CA LEU A 6 21.81 4.01 11.95
C LEU A 6 22.28 4.44 13.34
N SER A 7 21.40 5.04 14.14
CA SER A 7 21.73 5.42 15.51
C SER A 7 21.84 4.18 16.41
N SER A 8 22.39 4.36 17.61
CA SER A 8 22.49 3.31 18.64
C SER A 8 21.15 2.74 19.09
N LYS A 9 20.05 3.46 18.84
CA LYS A 9 18.67 3.01 19.11
C LYS A 9 17.98 2.42 17.88
N TYR A 10 18.74 2.06 16.85
CA TYR A 10 18.22 1.55 15.58
C TYR A 10 17.28 2.54 14.87
N GLN A 11 17.57 3.85 14.97
CA GLN A 11 16.78 4.89 14.30
C GLN A 11 17.56 5.47 13.12
N ILE A 12 16.84 5.76 12.03
CA ILE A 12 17.37 6.51 10.89
C ILE A 12 16.66 7.84 10.77
N VAL A 13 17.39 8.87 10.36
CA VAL A 13 16.79 10.16 10.01
C VAL A 13 16.21 10.06 8.60
N ILE A 14 14.91 10.30 8.44
CA ILE A 14 14.30 10.42 7.11
C ILE A 14 14.64 11.79 6.52
N PRO A 15 15.38 11.84 5.39
CA PRO A 15 15.78 13.08 4.72
C PRO A 15 14.59 13.99 4.38
N ARG A 16 14.84 15.31 4.33
CA ARG A 16 13.78 16.33 4.16
C ARG A 16 12.99 16.17 2.85
N ASP A 17 13.70 15.87 1.77
CA ASP A 17 13.15 15.57 0.45
C ASP A 17 12.18 14.38 0.49
N VAL A 18 12.59 13.27 1.12
CA VAL A 18 11.75 12.08 1.31
C VAL A 18 10.52 12.39 2.17
N ARG A 19 10.70 13.10 3.30
CA ARG A 19 9.57 13.51 4.16
C ARG A 19 8.55 14.36 3.41
N ARG A 20 8.99 15.25 2.54
CA ARG A 20 8.12 16.10 1.72
C ARG A 20 7.37 15.29 0.67
N ALA A 21 8.06 14.43 -0.05
CA ALA A 21 7.46 13.58 -1.08
C ALA A 21 6.41 12.62 -0.50
N MET A 22 6.67 12.07 0.69
CA MET A 22 5.75 11.14 1.38
C MET A 22 4.73 11.84 2.29
N HIS A 23 4.74 13.18 2.36
CA HIS A 23 3.91 13.97 3.26
C HIS A 23 3.93 13.45 4.72
N LEU A 24 5.14 13.24 5.25
CA LEU A 24 5.36 12.74 6.61
C LEU A 24 5.43 13.90 7.60
N THR A 25 4.66 13.78 8.68
CA THR A 25 4.71 14.67 9.84
C THR A 25 5.15 13.88 11.07
N ALA A 26 5.55 14.59 12.13
CA ALA A 26 5.85 13.94 13.40
C ALA A 26 4.64 13.12 13.88
N GLY A 27 4.88 11.89 14.33
CA GLY A 27 3.81 10.95 14.73
C GLY A 27 3.16 10.17 13.58
N THR A 28 3.52 10.42 12.31
CA THR A 28 3.08 9.55 11.20
C THR A 28 3.60 8.14 11.41
N ARG A 29 2.70 7.16 11.37
CA ARG A 29 3.05 5.75 11.43
C ARG A 29 3.46 5.23 10.05
N LEU A 30 4.47 4.38 10.03
CA LEU A 30 5.03 3.76 8.84
C LEU A 30 5.07 2.25 9.06
N TRP A 31 4.74 1.50 8.02
CA TRP A 31 5.06 0.08 7.95
C TRP A 31 6.46 -0.09 7.35
N ILE A 32 7.22 -1.02 7.91
CA ILE A 32 8.56 -1.37 7.45
C ILE A 32 8.55 -2.86 7.13
N GLN A 33 8.90 -3.22 5.90
CA GLN A 33 8.94 -4.61 5.46
C GLN A 33 10.27 -4.90 4.77
N SER A 34 10.92 -6.01 5.13
CA SER A 34 12.09 -6.49 4.40
C SER A 34 11.69 -7.00 3.02
N ILE A 35 12.47 -6.62 2.01
CA ILE A 35 12.37 -7.20 0.66
C ILE A 35 13.35 -8.36 0.54
N ASP A 36 14.57 -8.18 1.07
CA ASP A 36 15.64 -9.17 1.09
C ASP A 36 16.63 -8.85 2.24
N ALA A 37 17.83 -9.43 2.20
CA ALA A 37 18.85 -9.26 3.23
C ALA A 37 19.37 -7.82 3.36
N ASP A 38 19.36 -7.04 2.26
CA ASP A 38 20.00 -5.74 2.19
C ASP A 38 19.00 -4.59 2.06
N ARG A 39 17.71 -4.90 1.81
CA ARG A 39 16.70 -3.91 1.46
C ARG A 39 15.43 -4.09 2.29
N ALA A 40 14.89 -2.94 2.69
CA ALA A 40 13.56 -2.83 3.25
C ALA A 40 12.80 -1.68 2.57
N ILE A 41 11.49 -1.77 2.55
CA ILE A 41 10.58 -0.71 2.09
C ILE A 41 9.88 -0.08 3.27
N LEU A 42 9.72 1.25 3.20
CA LEU A 42 8.90 2.01 4.13
C LEU A 42 7.65 2.49 3.41
N VAL A 43 6.49 2.14 3.97
CA VAL A 43 5.18 2.52 3.44
C VAL A 43 4.43 3.32 4.48
N LYS A 44 3.78 4.42 4.08
CA LYS A 44 2.94 5.20 4.99
C LYS A 44 1.72 4.37 5.38
N GLU A 45 1.46 4.25 6.68
CA GLU A 45 0.26 3.58 7.15
C GLU A 45 -0.97 4.39 6.68
N PRO A 46 -1.92 3.77 5.95
CA PRO A 46 -3.13 4.46 5.55
C PRO A 46 -3.96 4.80 6.79
N ALA A 47 -4.44 6.04 6.87
CA ALA A 47 -5.34 6.46 7.96
C ALA A 47 -6.67 5.68 7.96
N ASP A 48 -7.05 5.13 6.81
CA ASP A 48 -8.24 4.32 6.61
C ASP A 48 -7.96 3.25 5.53
N HIS A 49 -7.86 2.00 5.98
CA HIS A 49 -7.61 0.84 5.12
C HIS A 49 -8.72 0.66 4.08
N VAL A 50 -9.98 0.89 4.46
CA VAL A 50 -11.12 0.69 3.55
C VAL A 50 -11.11 1.73 2.45
N LYS A 51 -10.84 3.00 2.78
CA LYS A 51 -10.71 4.06 1.77
C LYS A 51 -9.50 3.84 0.86
N SER A 52 -8.37 3.42 1.41
CA SER A 52 -7.15 3.18 0.62
C SER A 52 -7.28 1.99 -0.33
N MET A 53 -8.02 0.94 0.06
CA MET A 53 -8.26 -0.23 -0.79
C MET A 53 -9.46 -0.08 -1.74
N LYS A 54 -10.28 0.95 -1.56
CA LYS A 54 -11.48 1.17 -2.38
C LYS A 54 -11.11 1.37 -3.84
N GLY A 55 -11.54 0.44 -4.69
CA GLY A 55 -11.41 0.55 -6.13
C GLY A 55 -10.12 0.01 -6.74
N ILE A 56 -9.21 -0.60 -5.94
CA ILE A 56 -7.98 -1.24 -6.46
C ILE A 56 -8.30 -2.27 -7.57
N GLY A 57 -9.40 -3.01 -7.44
CA GLY A 57 -9.82 -4.00 -8.45
C GLY A 57 -10.70 -3.45 -9.58
N LYS A 58 -11.04 -2.16 -9.59
CA LYS A 58 -12.08 -1.62 -10.49
C LYS A 58 -11.75 -1.84 -11.97
N ASP A 59 -10.51 -1.58 -12.36
CA ASP A 59 -10.09 -1.71 -13.76
C ASP A 59 -10.02 -3.18 -14.20
N VAL A 60 -9.60 -4.06 -13.30
CA VAL A 60 -9.59 -5.51 -13.55
C VAL A 60 -11.01 -6.02 -13.76
N TRP A 61 -11.93 -5.67 -12.85
CA TRP A 61 -13.35 -6.02 -12.97
C TRP A 61 -13.99 -5.44 -14.23
N THR A 62 -13.62 -4.23 -14.64
CA THR A 62 -14.12 -3.59 -15.87
C THR A 62 -13.68 -4.37 -17.11
N LYS A 63 -12.41 -4.79 -17.18
CA LYS A 63 -11.87 -5.62 -18.28
C LYS A 63 -12.55 -6.99 -18.38
N LEU A 64 -12.96 -7.57 -17.24
CA LEU A 64 -13.67 -8.85 -17.18
C LEU A 64 -15.17 -8.75 -17.49
N GLY A 65 -15.65 -7.60 -17.98
CA GLY A 65 -17.07 -7.39 -18.33
C GLY A 65 -17.94 -6.86 -17.18
N GLY A 66 -17.31 -6.40 -16.08
CA GLY A 66 -17.97 -5.82 -14.92
C GLY A 66 -18.44 -6.88 -13.91
N GLY A 67 -18.50 -6.47 -12.63
CA GLY A 67 -18.93 -7.36 -11.55
C GLY A 67 -20.36 -7.92 -11.73
N ALA A 68 -21.26 -7.16 -12.37
CA ALA A 68 -22.62 -7.60 -12.65
C ALA A 68 -22.67 -8.80 -13.61
N SER A 69 -21.81 -8.81 -14.64
CA SER A 69 -21.74 -9.91 -15.62
C SER A 69 -21.22 -11.20 -14.97
N TYR A 70 -20.21 -11.08 -14.10
CA TYR A 70 -19.69 -12.21 -13.34
C TYR A 70 -20.74 -12.79 -12.39
N LEU A 71 -21.40 -11.95 -11.59
CA LEU A 71 -22.44 -12.38 -10.64
C LEU A 71 -23.64 -13.04 -11.34
N LYS A 72 -23.99 -12.58 -12.55
CA LYS A 72 -25.04 -13.21 -13.35
C LYS A 72 -24.66 -14.62 -13.77
N ASN A 73 -23.42 -14.85 -14.16
CA ASN A 73 -22.93 -16.18 -14.54
C ASN A 73 -22.86 -17.12 -13.33
N GLU A 74 -22.39 -16.66 -12.17
CA GLU A 74 -22.37 -17.49 -10.95
C GLU A 74 -23.79 -17.92 -10.53
N ARG A 75 -24.77 -17.02 -10.60
CA ARG A 75 -26.17 -17.36 -10.26
C ARG A 75 -26.75 -18.45 -11.15
N ILE A 76 -26.42 -18.45 -12.45
CA ILE A 76 -26.86 -19.50 -13.39
C ILE A 76 -26.30 -20.88 -12.99
N VAL A 77 -25.10 -20.92 -12.40
CA VAL A 77 -24.48 -22.17 -11.95
C VAL A 77 -25.14 -22.69 -10.66
N TRP A 78 -25.67 -21.81 -9.80
CA TRP A 78 -26.29 -22.21 -8.53
C TRP A 78 -27.72 -22.72 -8.69
N ASP A 79 -28.42 -22.34 -9.75
CA ASP A 79 -29.76 -22.84 -10.10
C ASP A 79 -29.73 -24.20 -10.85
N LYS A 80 -28.57 -24.89 -10.85
CA LYS A 80 -28.35 -26.23 -11.44
C LYS A 80 -28.03 -27.25 -10.36
#